data_AF-A0A381TLB2-F1
#
_entry.id   AF-A0A381TLB2-F1
#
_cell.length_a   1.000
_cell.length_b   1.000
_cell.length_c   1.000
_cell.angle_alpha   90.00
_cell.angle_beta   90.00
_cell.angle_gamma   90.00
#
_symmetry.space_group_name_H-M   'P 1'
#
loop_
_entity.id
_entity.type
_entity.pdbx_description
1 polymer ?
#
loop_
_entity_poly.entity_id
_entity_poly.type
_entity_poly.pdbx_seq_one_letter_code
_entity_poly.pdbx_strand_id
1 'polypeptide(L)'
;MRGGDSLVSDEGSIVHIIAACERVSTVASDDAEVLVKAAYHLGNRHVSVQIGLGWLRYLQDHVLDSMLQELGLEPNEHWAPFEPESGAYSAHSHSHASA
;
A
#
# COMPACT_ATOMS: atom_id res chain seq x y z
N MET A 1 -7.90 3.45 8.53
CA MET A 1 -7.30 2.78 9.70
C MET A 1 -5.90 2.39 9.29
N ARG A 2 -4.89 3.17 9.69
CA ARG A 2 -3.46 2.91 9.43
C ARG A 2 -2.81 2.35 10.69
N GLY A 3 -1.63 1.74 10.58
CA GLY A 3 -0.83 1.38 11.75
C GLY A 3 -0.51 2.63 12.57
N GLY A 4 -0.74 2.56 13.88
CA GLY A 4 -0.56 3.68 14.81
C GLY A 4 -1.84 4.44 15.19
N ASP A 5 -2.97 4.20 14.50
CA ASP A 5 -4.26 4.73 14.94
C ASP A 5 -4.63 4.11 16.30
N SER A 6 -5.04 4.97 17.25
CA SER A 6 -5.44 4.58 18.59
C SER A 6 -6.96 4.70 18.72
N LEU A 7 -7.65 3.56 18.86
CA LEU A 7 -9.08 3.56 19.16
C LEU A 7 -9.25 3.65 20.69
N VAL A 8 -9.97 4.67 21.15
CA VAL A 8 -10.32 4.83 22.56
C VAL A 8 -11.73 4.31 22.76
N SER A 9 -11.88 3.31 23.63
CA SER A 9 -13.19 2.85 24.08
C SER A 9 -13.81 3.88 25.04
N ASP A 10 -15.14 3.92 25.13
CA ASP A 10 -15.88 4.75 26.10
C ASP A 10 -15.47 4.49 27.56
N GLU A 11 -14.80 3.36 27.84
CA GLU A 11 -14.26 2.98 29.14
C GLU A 11 -12.76 3.31 29.33
N GLY A 12 -12.13 4.03 28.38
CA GLY A 12 -10.76 4.54 28.46
C GLY A 12 -9.66 3.62 27.95
N SER A 13 -10.01 2.46 27.39
CA SER A 13 -9.05 1.52 26.79
C SER A 13 -8.50 2.02 25.46
N ILE A 14 -7.17 2.01 25.27
CA ILE A 14 -6.49 2.40 24.02
C ILE A 14 -6.10 1.12 23.25
N VAL A 15 -6.61 0.96 22.03
CA VAL A 15 -6.25 -0.14 21.12
C VAL A 15 -5.42 0.42 19.97
N HIS A 16 -4.19 -0.07 19.81
CA HIS A 16 -3.32 0.27 18.69
C HIS A 16 -3.63 -0.59 17.47
N ILE A 17 -3.87 0.03 16.33
CA ILE A 17 -3.93 -0.66 15.05
C ILE A 17 -2.49 -0.94 14.60
N ILE A 18 -2.18 -2.19 14.32
CA ILE A 18 -0.91 -2.61 13.74
C ILE A 18 -1.24 -3.24 12.38
N ALA A 19 -0.60 -2.76 11.32
CA ALA A 19 -0.77 -3.35 10.00
C ALA A 19 -0.38 -4.84 10.06
N ALA A 20 -1.26 -5.71 9.59
CA ALA A 20 -1.03 -7.13 9.57
C ALA A 20 0.16 -7.47 8.66
N CYS A 21 0.91 -8.51 9.01
CA CYS A 21 1.95 -9.02 8.15
C CYS A 21 1.30 -9.81 7.00
N GLU A 22 1.46 -9.34 5.77
CA GLU A 22 0.84 -9.91 4.56
C GLU A 22 1.92 -10.41 3.58
N ARG A 23 1.55 -11.32 2.67
CA ARG A 23 2.42 -11.70 1.54
C ARG A 23 2.41 -10.58 0.52
N VAL A 24 3.58 -9.99 0.31
CA VAL A 24 3.75 -8.83 -0.55
C VAL A 24 4.86 -9.07 -1.57
N SER A 25 4.80 -8.31 -2.65
CA SER A 25 5.90 -8.12 -3.59
C SER A 25 6.38 -6.67 -3.46
N THR A 26 7.69 -6.49 -3.27
CA THR A 26 8.33 -5.16 -3.24
C THR A 26 9.30 -5.03 -4.41
N VAL A 27 9.18 -3.95 -5.18
CA VAL A 27 10.15 -3.55 -6.21
C VAL A 27 10.91 -2.31 -5.74
N ALA A 28 12.20 -2.24 -6.02
CA ALA A 28 13.05 -1.11 -5.70
C ALA A 28 13.92 -0.71 -6.89
N SER A 29 14.23 0.58 -7.01
CA SER A 29 15.14 1.10 -8.04
C SER A 29 15.65 2.48 -7.67
N ASP A 30 16.90 2.78 -8.05
CA ASP A 30 17.46 4.14 -7.99
C ASP A 30 16.97 5.02 -9.15
N ASP A 31 16.37 4.41 -10.18
CA ASP A 31 15.73 5.11 -11.29
C ASP A 31 14.28 5.48 -10.92
N ALA A 32 14.09 6.74 -10.55
CA ALA A 32 12.79 7.28 -10.22
C ALA A 32 11.78 7.24 -11.40
N GLU A 33 12.24 7.33 -12.65
CA GLU A 33 11.36 7.29 -13.81
C GLU A 33 10.71 5.91 -13.97
N VAL A 34 11.49 4.84 -13.75
CA VAL A 34 10.98 3.45 -13.79
C VAL A 34 9.97 3.22 -12.67
N LEU A 35 10.23 3.70 -11.45
CA LEU A 35 9.28 3.57 -10.33
C LEU A 35 7.98 4.34 -10.59
N VAL A 36 8.05 5.55 -11.17
CA VAL A 36 6.85 6.32 -11.53
C VAL A 36 6.03 5.59 -12.60
N LYS A 37 6.67 5.00 -13.62
CA LYS A 37 5.97 4.16 -14.62
C LYS A 37 5.31 2.96 -13.97
N ALA A 38 6.01 2.25 -13.09
CA ALA A 38 5.45 1.11 -12.35
C ALA A 38 4.23 1.51 -11.51
N ALA A 39 4.32 2.61 -10.74
CA ALA A 39 3.21 3.14 -9.95
C ALA A 39 2.00 3.49 -10.84
N TYR A 40 2.23 4.11 -11.99
CA TYR A 40 1.19 4.41 -12.97
C TYR A 40 0.50 3.13 -13.50
N HIS A 41 1.27 2.10 -13.86
CA HIS A 41 0.72 0.85 -14.38
C HIS A 41 -0.07 0.04 -13.33
N LEU A 42 0.39 0.05 -12.08
CA LEU A 42 -0.33 -0.56 -10.95
C LEU A 42 -1.62 0.21 -10.64
N GLY A 43 -1.56 1.54 -10.63
CA GLY A 43 -2.73 2.40 -10.43
C GLY A 43 -3.80 2.22 -11.50
N ASN A 44 -3.42 2.10 -12.77
CA ASN A 44 -4.34 1.81 -13.88
C ASN A 44 -5.05 0.46 -13.77
N ARG A 45 -4.57 -0.43 -12.90
CA ARG A 45 -5.18 -1.74 -12.60
C ARG A 45 -5.95 -1.75 -11.28
N HIS A 46 -6.11 -0.59 -10.64
CA HIS A 46 -6.72 -0.44 -9.32
C HIS A 46 -6.06 -1.31 -8.24
N VAL A 47 -4.73 -1.52 -8.35
CA VAL A 47 -3.95 -2.26 -7.35
C VAL A 47 -3.73 -1.37 -6.13
N SER A 48 -3.90 -1.93 -4.94
CA SER A 48 -3.46 -1.28 -3.70
C SER A 48 -1.94 -1.26 -3.66
N VAL A 49 -1.34 -0.08 -3.54
CA VAL A 49 0.12 0.10 -3.55
C VAL A 49 0.54 0.94 -2.35
N GLN A 50 1.53 0.46 -1.63
CA GLN A 50 2.28 1.24 -0.65
C GLN A 50 3.50 1.83 -1.33
N ILE A 51 3.71 3.13 -1.14
CA ILE A 51 4.81 3.88 -1.75
C ILE A 51 5.83 4.21 -0.68
N GLY A 52 7.10 3.96 -0.96
CA GLY A 52 8.20 4.45 -0.15
C GLY A 52 9.30 5.10 -0.99
N LEU A 53 10.31 5.66 -0.31
CA LEU A 53 11.44 6.27 -0.98
C LEU A 53 12.28 5.19 -1.69
N GLY A 54 12.22 5.18 -3.02
CA GLY A 54 12.96 4.23 -3.86
C GLY A 54 12.33 2.84 -3.98
N TRP A 55 11.09 2.65 -3.55
CA TRP A 55 10.41 1.36 -3.65
C TRP A 55 8.87 1.46 -3.72
N LEU A 56 8.26 0.42 -4.28
CA LEU A 56 6.81 0.20 -4.28
C LEU A 56 6.51 -1.19 -3.74
N ARG A 57 5.43 -1.33 -2.97
CA ARG A 57 4.95 -2.61 -2.45
C ARG A 57 3.49 -2.81 -2.77
N TYR A 58 3.13 -4.04 -3.10
CA TYR A 58 1.76 -4.47 -3.38
C TYR A 58 1.57 -5.91 -2.88
N LEU A 59 0.32 -6.39 -2.85
CA LEU A 59 0.04 -7.78 -2.47
C LEU A 59 0.64 -8.74 -3.51
N GLN A 60 1.20 -9.86 -3.04
CA GLN A 60 1.87 -10.82 -3.90
C GLN A 60 0.95 -11.33 -5.01
N ASP A 61 1.34 -11.11 -6.27
CA ASP A 61 0.61 -11.51 -7.47
C ASP A 61 1.59 -11.69 -8.63
N HIS A 62 1.74 -12.94 -9.07
CA HIS A 62 2.64 -13.33 -10.16
C HIS A 62 2.37 -12.62 -11.51
N VAL A 63 1.14 -12.18 -11.78
CA VAL A 63 0.80 -11.43 -13.00
C VAL A 63 1.34 -10.01 -12.91
N LEU A 64 1.21 -9.37 -11.73
CA LEU A 64 1.78 -8.06 -11.48
C LEU A 64 3.32 -8.14 -11.47
N ASP A 65 3.88 -9.20 -10.90
CA ASP A 65 5.32 -9.41 -10.87
C ASP A 65 5.90 -9.51 -12.29
N SER A 66 5.27 -10.33 -13.15
CA SER A 66 5.68 -10.46 -14.56
C SER A 66 5.60 -9.13 -15.31
N MET A 67 4.55 -8.36 -15.08
CA MET A 67 4.39 -7.03 -15.67
C MET A 67 5.50 -6.05 -15.23
N LEU A 68 5.89 -6.07 -13.96
CA LEU A 68 6.95 -5.19 -13.47
C LEU A 68 8.34 -5.66 -13.92
N GLN A 69 8.54 -6.96 -14.11
CA GLN A 69 9.74 -7.51 -14.75
C GLN A 69 9.90 -7.02 -16.19
N GLU A 70 8.82 -6.90 -16.96
CA GLU A 70 8.85 -6.31 -18.31
C GLU A 70 9.26 -4.83 -18.32
N LEU A 71 9.11 -4.12 -17.19
CA LEU A 71 9.59 -2.75 -16.99
C LEU A 71 11.04 -2.68 -16.48
N GLY A 72 11.70 -3.83 -16.30
CA GLY A 72 13.08 -3.92 -15.81
C GLY A 72 13.21 -3.84 -14.28
N LEU A 73 12.12 -4.04 -13.54
CA LEU A 73 12.15 -4.14 -12.07
C LEU A 73 12.22 -5.61 -11.64
N GLU A 74 12.79 -5.85 -10.46
CA GLU A 74 12.84 -7.19 -9.87
C GLU A 74 11.94 -7.25 -8.62
N PRO A 75 10.74 -7.84 -8.72
CA PRO A 75 9.87 -8.06 -7.57
C PRO A 75 10.51 -9.02 -6.56
N ASN A 76 10.59 -8.58 -5.31
CA ASN A 76 10.99 -9.41 -4.18
C ASN A 76 9.74 -9.84 -3.39
N GLU A 77 9.44 -11.13 -3.40
CA GLU A 77 8.36 -11.70 -2.59
C GLU A 77 8.82 -11.88 -1.13
N HIS A 78 8.08 -11.32 -0.18
CA HIS A 78 8.33 -11.51 1.25
C HIS A 78 7.07 -11.28 2.09
N TRP A 79 7.17 -11.54 3.40
CA TRP A 79 6.14 -11.15 4.36
C TRP A 79 6.51 -9.79 4.96
N ALA A 80 5.56 -8.85 4.99
CA ALA A 80 5.75 -7.57 5.66
C ALA A 80 4.42 -6.89 6.00
N PRO A 81 4.41 -5.93 6.94
CA PRO A 81 3.29 -5.01 7.10
C PRO A 81 3.00 -4.26 5.80
N PHE A 82 1.71 -4.14 5.49
CA PHE A 82 1.24 -3.50 4.27
C PHE A 82 0.29 -2.34 4.59
N GLU A 83 0.71 -1.14 4.18
CA GLU A 83 -0.05 0.10 4.41
C GLU A 83 -0.20 0.84 3.07
N PRO A 84 -1.11 0.40 2.20
CA PRO A 84 -1.28 1.03 0.90
C PRO A 84 -1.77 2.47 1.03
N GLU A 85 -1.43 3.29 0.04
CA GLU A 85 -1.98 4.63 -0.03
C GLU A 85 -3.50 4.59 -0.19
N SER A 86 -4.19 5.44 0.57
CA SER A 86 -5.63 5.64 0.44
C SER A 86 -5.91 6.17 -0.96
N GLY A 87 -6.69 5.43 -1.75
CA GLY A 87 -7.04 5.83 -3.09
C GLY A 87 -7.70 7.20 -3.13
N ALA A 88 -7.60 7.90 -4.26
CA ALA A 88 -8.12 9.27 -4.43
C ALA A 88 -9.62 9.43 -4.11
N TYR A 89 -10.37 8.33 -4.12
CA TYR A 89 -11.83 8.31 -3.85
C TYR A 89 -12.19 7.93 -2.40
N SER A 90 -11.23 7.58 -1.54
CA SER A 90 -11.51 7.22 -0.14
C SER A 90 -11.83 8.42 0.76
N ALA A 91 -11.76 9.65 0.25
CA ALA A 91 -12.03 10.87 1.02
C ALA A 91 -13.53 11.16 1.26
N HIS A 92 -14.47 10.37 0.74
CA HIS A 92 -15.91 10.68 0.78
C HIS A 92 -16.75 9.85 1.79
N SER A 93 -16.15 9.01 2.63
CA SER A 93 -16.91 8.14 3.55
C SER A 93 -16.91 8.55 5.03
N HIS A 94 -16.50 9.77 5.40
CA HIS A 94 -16.53 10.22 6.80
C HIS A 94 -17.02 11.67 6.96
N SER A 95 -18.30 11.91 6.69
CA SER A 95 -19.02 13.07 7.21
C SER A 95 -20.43 12.65 7.64
N HIS A 96 -20.51 11.89 8.73
CA HIS A 96 -21.73 11.90 9.54
C HIS A 96 -21.59 13.03 10.54
N ALA A 97 -22.16 14.17 10.17
CA ALA A 97 -22.52 15.23 11.09
C ALA A 97 -23.51 14.67 12.11
N SER A 98 -23.14 14.69 13.38
CA SER A 98 -24.07 14.51 14.48
C SER A 98 -24.56 15.89 14.90
N ALA A 99 -25.87 16.12 14.74
CA ALA A 99 -26.61 17.14 15.46
C ALA A 99 -27.20 16.51 16.73
#